data_AF-A0A3S3YX82-F1
#
_entry.id   AF-A0A3S3YX82-F1
#
_cell.length_a   1.000
_cell.length_b   1.000
_cell.length_c   1.000
_cell.angle_alpha   90.00
_cell.angle_beta   90.00
_cell.angle_gamma   90.00
#
_symmetry.space_group_name_H-M   'P 1'
#
loop_
_entity.id
_entity.type
_entity.pdbx_description
1 polymer ?
#
loop_
_entity_poly.entity_id
_entity_poly.type
_entity_poly.pdbx_seq_one_letter_code
_entity_poly.pdbx_strand_id
1 'polypeptide(L)'
;MKPLKEFKINNFDLLRLLAAIEVIFDHYYQHLKLPISHTSLKILYLFPGVPIFFVISGYLISASYERNNSIKNYIRNRALRIYPGLWGCIILTLIVFTITGVNFLNKQTLVWLPTQLMGFIYTPNFLANYGFGSYNGSLWTIPIELQFYIMLPICFLLAPKGKLNGWFIVLFVVFVGLTLTYNLSHLGDKLTKLLRYTFIPHFYLFLTGVIFQRLRIYSSKFIYGKALYWIVPYVAFSMFFFDGIDAAYFTVIQYLFLAFTLLSMAYTLPNLADKLLRKNDISYGIYIYHGMIITVVVELKLVPYFNLVYLILGTVLMATLSWLFIEKPFIKRKARTIHAVE
;
A
#
# COMPACT_ATOMS: atom_id res chain seq x y z
N MET A 1 34.58 3.71 2.33
CA MET A 1 33.68 4.06 1.20
C MET A 1 33.15 2.79 0.53
N LYS A 2 32.27 2.03 1.20
CA LYS A 2 31.44 0.95 0.64
C LYS A 2 30.09 0.97 1.38
N PRO A 3 29.04 1.61 0.85
CA PRO A 3 27.68 1.27 1.31
C PRO A 3 26.55 1.42 0.26
N LEU A 4 26.83 1.86 -0.97
CA LEU A 4 25.75 2.19 -1.94
C LEU A 4 25.18 0.98 -2.67
N LYS A 5 25.97 -0.09 -2.87
CA LYS A 5 25.50 -1.32 -3.51
C LYS A 5 24.54 -2.11 -2.61
N GLU A 6 24.81 -2.16 -1.30
CA GLU A 6 23.99 -2.93 -0.35
C GLU A 6 22.59 -2.37 -0.19
N PHE A 7 22.42 -1.04 -0.13
CA PHE A 7 21.08 -0.45 -0.02
C PHE A 7 20.17 -0.80 -1.20
N LYS A 8 20.73 -0.80 -2.42
CA LYS A 8 19.97 -1.00 -3.67
C LYS A 8 19.53 -2.44 -3.86
N ILE A 9 20.34 -3.42 -3.45
CA ILE A 9 20.02 -4.83 -3.66
C ILE A 9 19.13 -5.28 -2.50
N ASN A 10 17.85 -5.51 -2.76
CA ASN A 10 16.84 -5.88 -1.76
C ASN A 10 15.62 -6.55 -2.42
N ASN A 11 14.72 -7.07 -1.59
CA ASN A 11 13.50 -7.75 -2.01
C ASN A 11 12.21 -6.92 -1.83
N PHE A 12 12.27 -5.59 -1.75
CA PHE A 12 11.08 -4.78 -1.49
C PHE A 12 9.98 -4.94 -2.56
N ASP A 13 10.35 -5.13 -3.83
CA ASP A 13 9.37 -5.32 -4.91
C ASP A 13 8.62 -6.66 -4.76
N LEU A 14 9.32 -7.71 -4.30
CA LEU A 14 8.69 -9.00 -3.98
C LEU A 14 7.77 -8.89 -2.76
N LEU A 15 8.20 -8.18 -1.71
CA LEU A 15 7.35 -7.95 -0.53
C LEU A 15 6.10 -7.14 -0.87
N ARG A 16 6.21 -6.13 -1.76
CA ARG A 16 5.05 -5.40 -2.27
C ARG A 16 4.11 -6.29 -3.08
N LEU A 17 4.64 -7.21 -3.89
CA LEU A 17 3.83 -8.18 -4.62
C LEU A 17 3.06 -9.11 -3.67
N LEU A 18 3.73 -9.64 -2.65
CA LEU A 18 3.10 -10.49 -1.63
C LEU A 18 2.03 -9.73 -0.84
N ALA A 19 2.29 -8.47 -0.48
CA ALA A 19 1.31 -7.59 0.15
C ALA A 19 0.09 -7.32 -0.75
N ALA A 20 0.29 -7.13 -2.06
CA ALA A 20 -0.81 -6.97 -3.01
C ALA A 20 -1.68 -8.23 -3.08
N ILE A 21 -1.04 -9.41 -3.06
CA ILE A 21 -1.74 -10.69 -3.06
C ILE A 21 -2.51 -10.88 -1.77
N GLU A 22 -1.95 -10.58 -0.60
CA GLU A 22 -2.66 -10.67 0.68
C GLU A 22 -3.96 -9.84 0.66
N VAL A 23 -3.91 -8.62 0.13
CA VAL A 23 -5.11 -7.76 0.01
C VAL A 23 -6.17 -8.37 -0.91
N ILE A 24 -5.78 -9.13 -1.94
CA ILE A 24 -6.73 -9.90 -2.76
C ILE A 24 -7.48 -10.91 -1.91
N PHE A 25 -6.78 -11.65 -1.05
CA PHE A 25 -7.42 -12.64 -0.18
C PHE A 25 -8.38 -11.94 0.78
N ASP A 26 -7.94 -10.86 1.44
CA ASP A 26 -8.78 -10.09 2.35
C ASP A 26 -10.06 -9.58 1.68
N HIS A 27 -9.93 -8.90 0.55
CA HIS A 27 -11.07 -8.37 -0.19
C HIS A 27 -11.95 -9.48 -0.78
N TYR A 28 -11.38 -10.62 -1.18
CA TYR A 28 -12.16 -11.77 -1.65
C TYR A 28 -13.13 -12.26 -0.58
N TYR A 29 -12.66 -12.50 0.66
CA TYR A 29 -13.54 -12.97 1.73
C TYR A 29 -14.49 -11.86 2.21
N GLN A 30 -14.00 -10.64 2.41
CA GLN A 30 -14.82 -9.55 2.94
C GLN A 30 -15.91 -9.08 1.96
N HIS A 31 -15.56 -8.78 0.71
CA HIS A 31 -16.49 -8.15 -0.23
C HIS A 31 -17.44 -9.16 -0.88
N LEU A 32 -17.03 -10.43 -1.02
CA LEU A 32 -17.93 -11.51 -1.44
C LEU A 32 -18.74 -12.12 -0.28
N LYS A 33 -18.50 -11.65 0.96
CA LYS A 33 -19.17 -12.12 2.19
C LYS A 33 -19.05 -13.63 2.39
N LEU A 34 -17.88 -14.19 2.08
CA LEU A 34 -17.61 -15.62 2.22
C LEU A 34 -17.19 -15.93 3.66
N PRO A 35 -17.60 -17.07 4.22
CA PRO A 35 -17.19 -17.47 5.55
C PRO A 35 -15.68 -17.77 5.59
N ILE A 36 -15.01 -17.32 6.65
CA ILE A 36 -13.61 -17.62 6.93
C ILE A 36 -13.49 -18.07 8.38
N SER A 37 -12.74 -19.14 8.63
CA SER A 37 -12.50 -19.59 10.00
C SER A 37 -11.65 -18.57 10.76
N HIS A 38 -11.83 -18.47 12.07
CA HIS A 38 -11.06 -17.55 12.91
C HIS A 38 -9.55 -17.82 12.82
N THR A 39 -9.12 -19.08 12.77
CA THR A 39 -7.71 -19.44 12.55
C THR A 39 -7.19 -18.96 11.19
N SER A 40 -7.98 -19.11 10.12
CA SER A 40 -7.61 -18.62 8.79
C SER A 40 -7.53 -17.09 8.76
N LEU A 41 -8.40 -16.40 9.49
CA LEU A 41 -8.36 -14.95 9.67
C LEU A 41 -7.05 -14.50 10.33
N LYS A 42 -6.64 -15.17 11.42
CA LYS A 42 -5.34 -14.90 12.07
C LYS A 42 -4.18 -15.04 11.10
N ILE A 43 -4.17 -16.13 10.31
CA ILE A 43 -3.11 -16.41 9.33
C ILE A 43 -3.08 -15.34 8.24
N LEU A 44 -4.24 -14.93 7.73
CA LEU A 44 -4.37 -13.89 6.72
C LEU A 44 -3.75 -12.57 7.21
N TYR A 45 -4.11 -12.16 8.43
CA TYR A 45 -3.61 -10.94 9.08
C TYR A 45 -2.24 -11.08 9.75
N LEU A 46 -1.49 -12.16 9.47
CA LEU A 46 -0.07 -12.22 9.81
C LEU A 46 0.73 -11.22 8.98
N PHE A 47 0.35 -10.92 7.74
CA PHE A 47 1.12 -10.02 6.88
C PHE A 47 0.20 -9.01 6.18
N PRO A 48 -0.46 -8.11 6.94
CA PRO A 48 -1.45 -7.20 6.39
C PRO A 48 -0.83 -6.26 5.36
N GLY A 49 -1.31 -6.32 4.13
CA GLY A 49 -0.66 -5.73 2.97
C GLY A 49 -0.61 -4.20 3.01
N VAL A 50 -1.67 -3.54 3.49
CA VAL A 50 -1.73 -2.08 3.57
C VAL A 50 -0.65 -1.51 4.53
N PRO A 51 -0.51 -2.00 5.78
CA PRO A 51 0.62 -1.65 6.64
C PRO A 51 1.99 -1.92 6.00
N ILE A 52 2.16 -3.05 5.31
CA ILE A 52 3.40 -3.37 4.57
C ILE A 52 3.71 -2.28 3.54
N PHE A 53 2.72 -1.89 2.72
CA PHE A 53 2.89 -0.82 1.74
C PHE A 53 3.28 0.51 2.38
N PHE A 54 2.69 0.88 3.51
CA PHE A 54 2.99 2.15 4.17
C PHE A 54 4.41 2.19 4.74
N VAL A 55 4.88 1.12 5.38
CA VAL A 55 6.26 1.02 5.87
C VAL A 55 7.27 1.03 4.73
N ILE A 56 7.06 0.22 3.69
CA ILE A 56 7.95 0.17 2.51
C ILE A 56 7.98 1.53 1.79
N SER A 57 6.84 2.19 1.66
CA SER A 57 6.72 3.53 1.10
C SER A 57 7.56 4.53 1.88
N GLY A 58 7.43 4.57 3.21
CA GLY A 58 8.27 5.42 4.07
C GLY A 58 9.76 5.23 3.82
N TYR A 59 10.19 3.97 3.77
CA TYR A 59 11.59 3.60 3.57
C TYR A 59 12.13 4.07 2.20
N LEU A 60 11.44 3.73 1.12
CA LEU A 60 11.93 3.97 -0.24
C LEU A 60 11.74 5.42 -0.70
N ILE A 61 10.67 6.07 -0.26
CA ILE A 61 10.37 7.46 -0.64
C ILE A 61 11.31 8.40 0.11
N SER A 62 11.60 8.15 1.39
CA SER A 62 12.63 8.88 2.13
C SER A 62 13.98 8.81 1.41
N ALA A 63 14.43 7.61 1.06
CA ALA A 63 15.67 7.41 0.33
C ALA A 63 15.67 8.12 -1.03
N SER A 64 14.55 8.06 -1.76
CA SER A 64 14.38 8.73 -3.05
C SER A 64 14.41 10.25 -2.91
N TYR A 65 13.85 10.80 -1.83
CA TYR A 65 13.81 12.22 -1.57
C TYR A 65 15.19 12.76 -1.16
N GLU A 66 15.91 12.05 -0.28
CA GLU A 66 17.27 12.42 0.12
C GLU A 66 18.22 12.50 -1.10
N ARG A 67 18.08 11.60 -2.07
CA ARG A 67 18.87 11.62 -3.32
C ARG A 67 18.46 12.70 -4.32
N ASN A 68 17.28 13.29 -4.18
CA ASN A 68 16.75 14.22 -5.18
C ASN A 68 16.73 15.66 -4.65
N ASN A 69 17.61 16.51 -5.17
CA ASN A 69 17.69 17.91 -4.75
C ASN A 69 16.59 18.82 -5.32
N SER A 70 15.70 18.31 -6.19
CA SER A 70 14.62 19.08 -6.79
C SER A 70 13.25 18.51 -6.40
N ILE A 71 12.45 19.34 -5.72
CA ILE A 71 11.05 19.00 -5.37
C ILE A 71 10.21 18.72 -6.63
N LYS A 72 10.46 19.45 -7.73
CA LYS A 72 9.80 19.24 -9.03
C LYS A 72 10.05 17.82 -9.56
N ASN A 73 11.30 17.35 -9.50
CA ASN A 73 11.63 15.99 -9.94
C ASN A 73 11.02 14.93 -9.01
N TYR A 74 10.96 15.20 -7.70
CA TYR A 74 10.31 14.32 -6.75
C TYR A 74 8.82 14.15 -7.07
N ILE A 75 8.08 15.27 -7.20
CA ILE A 75 6.65 15.28 -7.55
C ILE A 75 6.42 14.57 -8.89
N ARG A 76 7.22 14.89 -9.91
CA ARG A 76 7.13 14.24 -11.23
C ARG A 76 7.29 12.72 -11.13
N ASN A 77 8.27 12.23 -10.38
CA ASN A 77 8.50 10.79 -10.25
C ASN A 77 7.36 10.07 -9.50
N ARG A 78 6.72 10.75 -8.54
CA ARG A 78 5.56 10.24 -7.83
C ARG A 78 4.32 10.22 -8.73
N ALA A 79 4.08 11.30 -9.46
CA ALA A 79 3.00 11.37 -10.44
C ALA A 79 3.11 10.27 -11.51
N LEU A 80 4.31 10.05 -12.06
CA LEU A 80 4.60 8.97 -13.01
C LEU A 80 4.48 7.55 -12.41
N ARG A 81 4.41 7.41 -11.08
CA ARG A 81 4.22 6.11 -10.41
C ARG A 81 2.73 5.77 -10.25
N ILE A 82 1.89 6.75 -9.94
CA ILE A 82 0.50 6.55 -9.53
C ILE A 82 -0.47 6.78 -10.69
N TYR A 83 -0.42 7.97 -11.30
CA TYR A 83 -1.47 8.41 -12.22
C TYR A 83 -1.66 7.53 -13.46
N PRO A 84 -0.60 7.05 -14.16
CA PRO A 84 -0.81 6.23 -15.35
C PRO A 84 -1.65 4.99 -15.07
N GLY A 85 -1.31 4.20 -14.05
CA GLY A 85 -2.06 3.00 -13.69
C GLY A 85 -3.45 3.31 -13.14
N LEU A 86 -3.58 4.37 -12.31
CA LEU A 86 -4.88 4.85 -11.82
C LEU A 86 -5.82 5.22 -12.97
N TRP A 87 -5.35 6.01 -13.95
CA TRP A 87 -6.14 6.42 -15.11
C TRP A 87 -6.53 5.22 -15.97
N GLY A 88 -5.60 4.27 -16.18
CA GLY A 88 -5.91 3.00 -16.85
C GLY A 88 -7.05 2.23 -16.16
N CYS A 89 -6.99 2.12 -14.82
CA CYS A 89 -8.03 1.49 -14.02
C CYS A 89 -9.37 2.22 -14.11
N ILE A 90 -9.37 3.56 -14.11
CA ILE A 90 -10.60 4.36 -14.21
C ILE A 90 -11.22 4.23 -15.61
N ILE A 91 -10.42 4.28 -16.68
CA ILE A 91 -10.90 4.08 -18.05
C ILE A 91 -11.57 2.71 -18.18
N LEU A 92 -10.93 1.66 -17.67
CA LEU A 92 -11.49 0.32 -17.67
C LEU A 92 -12.78 0.24 -16.83
N THR A 93 -12.84 0.93 -15.70
CA THR A 93 -14.06 1.04 -14.88
C THR A 93 -15.20 1.67 -15.69
N LEU A 94 -14.96 2.71 -16.48
CA LEU A 94 -15.99 3.33 -17.33
C LEU A 94 -16.48 2.38 -18.43
N ILE A 95 -15.58 1.57 -19.00
CA ILE A 95 -15.94 0.52 -19.97
C ILE A 95 -16.84 -0.52 -19.28
N VAL A 96 -16.45 -0.99 -18.10
CA VAL A 96 -17.26 -1.92 -17.29
C VAL A 96 -18.64 -1.34 -17.00
N PHE A 97 -18.73 -0.07 -16.57
CA PHE A 97 -20.01 0.60 -16.32
C PHE A 97 -20.91 0.61 -17.55
N THR A 98 -20.34 0.83 -18.73
CA THR A 98 -21.08 0.79 -20.00
C THR A 98 -21.63 -0.61 -20.27
N ILE A 99 -20.82 -1.66 -20.04
CA ILE A 99 -21.21 -3.07 -20.23
C ILE A 99 -22.27 -3.51 -19.20
N THR A 100 -22.14 -3.10 -17.94
CA THR A 100 -23.08 -3.46 -16.87
C THR A 100 -24.32 -2.56 -16.83
N GLY A 101 -24.46 -1.60 -17.75
CA GLY A 101 -25.64 -0.74 -17.86
C GLY A 101 -25.76 0.37 -16.81
N VAL A 102 -24.67 0.77 -16.17
CA VAL A 102 -24.67 1.86 -15.18
C VAL A 102 -24.84 3.19 -15.90
N ASN A 103 -25.87 3.97 -15.53
CA ASN A 103 -26.02 5.34 -16.04
C ASN A 103 -25.08 6.30 -15.31
N PHE A 104 -23.84 6.37 -15.78
CA PHE A 104 -22.84 7.33 -15.31
C PHE A 104 -22.85 8.65 -16.09
N LEU A 105 -23.77 8.90 -17.03
CA LEU A 105 -23.86 10.20 -17.73
C LEU A 105 -24.81 11.15 -17.00
N ASN A 106 -24.46 11.51 -15.77
CA ASN A 106 -25.28 12.33 -14.88
C ASN A 106 -24.46 13.47 -14.22
N LYS A 107 -25.16 14.40 -13.54
CA LYS A 107 -24.53 15.57 -12.90
C LYS A 107 -23.45 15.20 -11.87
N GLN A 108 -23.61 14.08 -11.17
CA GLN A 108 -22.64 13.66 -10.14
C GLN A 108 -21.33 13.18 -10.76
N THR A 109 -21.35 12.70 -12.01
CA THR A 109 -20.14 12.30 -12.75
C THR A 109 -19.20 13.46 -13.03
N LEU A 110 -19.74 14.67 -13.21
CA LEU A 110 -18.95 15.89 -13.38
C LEU A 110 -18.07 16.20 -12.16
N VAL A 111 -18.47 15.74 -10.98
CA VAL A 111 -17.68 15.86 -9.74
C VAL A 111 -16.86 14.59 -9.51
N TRP A 112 -17.48 13.43 -9.70
CA TRP A 112 -16.86 12.14 -9.41
C TRP A 112 -15.63 11.85 -10.27
N LEU A 113 -15.74 11.99 -11.60
CA LEU A 113 -14.65 11.59 -12.49
C LEU A 113 -13.37 12.42 -12.26
N PRO A 114 -13.40 13.77 -12.19
CA PRO A 114 -12.20 14.54 -11.84
C PRO A 114 -11.64 14.20 -10.46
N THR A 115 -12.51 13.97 -9.47
CA THR A 115 -12.11 13.58 -8.11
C THR A 115 -11.35 12.25 -8.12
N GLN A 116 -11.83 11.25 -8.85
CA GLN A 116 -11.16 9.96 -9.00
C GLN A 116 -9.85 10.07 -9.79
N LEU A 117 -9.83 10.85 -10.88
CA LEU A 117 -8.62 11.06 -11.68
C LEU A 117 -7.50 11.75 -10.90
N MET A 118 -7.85 12.55 -9.88
CA MET A 118 -6.91 13.16 -8.95
C MET A 118 -6.43 12.21 -7.83
N GLY A 119 -7.09 11.06 -7.66
CA GLY A 119 -6.77 10.07 -6.62
C GLY A 119 -7.48 10.28 -5.29
N PHE A 120 -8.60 11.03 -5.29
CA PHE A 120 -9.45 11.21 -4.09
C PHE A 120 -10.63 10.25 -4.12
N ILE A 121 -11.12 9.87 -2.94
CA ILE A 121 -12.26 8.96 -2.80
C ILE A 121 -13.54 9.78 -2.70
N TYR A 122 -14.51 9.41 -3.53
CA TYR A 122 -15.86 9.93 -3.48
C TYR A 122 -16.78 8.89 -4.12
N THR A 123 -17.81 8.45 -3.39
CA THR A 123 -18.80 7.51 -3.92
C THR A 123 -20.11 8.27 -4.16
N PRO A 124 -20.47 8.57 -5.42
CA PRO A 124 -21.72 9.23 -5.75
C PRO A 124 -22.91 8.29 -5.54
N ASN A 125 -24.11 8.86 -5.42
CA ASN A 125 -25.33 8.10 -5.14
C ASN A 125 -25.64 7.05 -6.22
N PHE A 126 -25.30 7.31 -7.48
CA PHE A 126 -25.52 6.35 -8.56
C PHE A 126 -24.61 5.10 -8.45
N LEU A 127 -23.57 5.13 -7.60
CA LEU A 127 -22.70 4.00 -7.30
C LEU A 127 -22.90 3.45 -5.88
N ALA A 128 -23.79 4.04 -5.08
CA ALA A 128 -23.97 3.67 -3.67
C ALA A 128 -24.40 2.21 -3.48
N ASN A 129 -25.10 1.64 -4.46
CA ASN A 129 -25.56 0.24 -4.47
C ASN A 129 -24.85 -0.63 -5.52
N TYR A 130 -23.84 -0.09 -6.20
CA TYR A 130 -23.11 -0.82 -7.25
C TYR A 130 -22.06 -1.74 -6.61
N GLY A 131 -21.99 -2.99 -7.09
CA GLY A 131 -21.13 -4.02 -6.50
C GLY A 131 -21.39 -4.20 -5.00
N PHE A 132 -20.38 -3.96 -4.17
CA PHE A 132 -20.47 -4.09 -2.70
C PHE A 132 -20.65 -2.73 -1.98
N GLY A 133 -21.22 -1.74 -2.67
CA GLY A 133 -21.37 -0.35 -2.18
C GLY A 133 -20.16 0.55 -2.50
N SER A 134 -19.29 0.06 -3.38
CA SER A 134 -18.17 0.79 -3.97
C SER A 134 -17.82 0.14 -5.29
N TYR A 135 -17.41 0.94 -6.28
CA TYR A 135 -16.95 0.40 -7.56
C TYR A 135 -15.53 -0.18 -7.49
N ASN A 136 -14.73 0.29 -6.52
CA ASN A 136 -13.41 -0.24 -6.25
C ASN A 136 -13.01 0.08 -4.81
N GLY A 137 -13.08 -0.95 -3.96
CA GLY A 137 -12.70 -0.86 -2.56
C GLY A 137 -11.23 -0.56 -2.34
N SER A 138 -10.32 -0.98 -3.23
CA SER A 138 -8.87 -0.90 -2.99
C SER A 138 -8.27 0.49 -3.20
N LEU A 139 -8.94 1.38 -3.93
CA LEU A 139 -8.42 2.72 -4.20
C LEU A 139 -8.33 3.62 -2.96
N TRP A 140 -8.82 3.17 -1.81
CA TRP A 140 -8.87 3.99 -0.61
C TRP A 140 -7.50 4.42 -0.06
N THR A 141 -6.44 3.69 -0.39
CA THR A 141 -5.08 4.00 0.07
C THR A 141 -4.38 5.06 -0.78
N ILE A 142 -4.83 5.28 -2.03
CA ILE A 142 -4.24 6.28 -2.94
C ILE A 142 -4.23 7.69 -2.35
N PRO A 143 -5.33 8.25 -1.79
CA PRO A 143 -5.26 9.58 -1.20
C PRO A 143 -4.32 9.65 0.00
N ILE A 144 -4.17 8.57 0.77
CA ILE A 144 -3.24 8.51 1.90
C ILE A 144 -1.79 8.54 1.39
N GLU A 145 -1.50 7.77 0.33
CA GLU A 145 -0.19 7.78 -0.30
C GLU A 145 0.17 9.15 -0.88
N LEU A 146 -0.78 9.84 -1.53
CA LEU A 146 -0.59 11.22 -1.99
C LEU A 146 -0.33 12.18 -0.82
N GLN A 147 -1.02 12.02 0.31
CA GLN A 147 -0.76 12.81 1.52
C GLN A 147 0.64 12.54 2.06
N PHE A 148 1.11 11.28 2.11
CA PHE A 148 2.49 10.97 2.49
C PHE A 148 3.52 11.65 1.58
N TYR A 149 3.23 11.74 0.29
CA TYR A 149 4.14 12.39 -0.65
C TYR A 149 4.29 13.88 -0.37
N ILE A 150 3.26 14.54 0.16
CA ILE A 150 3.26 15.95 0.56
C ILE A 150 3.89 16.11 1.96
N MET A 151 3.54 15.24 2.90
CA MET A 151 4.01 15.33 4.29
C MET A 151 5.52 15.11 4.41
N LEU A 152 6.10 14.21 3.62
CA LEU A 152 7.54 13.92 3.71
C LEU A 152 8.41 15.17 3.47
N PRO A 153 8.29 15.94 2.38
CA PRO A 153 8.99 17.22 2.23
C PRO A 153 8.82 18.18 3.41
N ILE A 154 7.61 18.28 3.99
CA ILE A 154 7.32 19.14 5.14
C ILE A 154 8.12 18.67 6.37
N CYS A 155 8.14 17.36 6.66
CA CYS A 155 8.95 16.81 7.74
C CYS A 155 10.45 17.11 7.57
N PHE A 156 10.94 17.15 6.33
CA PHE A 156 12.35 17.44 6.01
C PHE A 156 12.71 18.93 6.15
N LEU A 157 11.74 19.85 6.26
CA LEU A 157 12.02 21.26 6.59
C LEU A 157 12.64 21.39 7.99
N LEU A 158 12.17 20.58 8.94
CA LEU A 158 12.62 20.58 10.34
C LEU A 158 13.76 19.58 10.58
N ALA A 159 13.99 18.68 9.64
CA ALA A 159 15.01 17.66 9.70
C ALA A 159 15.75 17.56 8.36
N PRO A 160 16.75 18.44 8.14
CA PRO A 160 17.47 18.51 6.86
C PRO A 160 18.10 17.17 6.47
N LYS A 161 18.21 16.97 5.16
CA LYS A 161 18.82 15.78 4.55
C LYS A 161 20.20 15.51 5.14
N GLY A 162 20.50 14.23 5.40
CA GLY A 162 21.81 13.81 5.88
C GLY A 162 22.11 14.05 7.37
N LYS A 163 21.25 14.75 8.11
CA LYS A 163 21.38 14.89 9.58
C LYS A 163 20.33 14.06 10.30
N LEU A 164 20.78 13.10 11.10
CA LEU A 164 19.90 12.41 12.03
C LEU A 164 19.58 13.35 13.19
N ASN A 165 18.31 13.68 13.37
CA ASN A 165 17.82 14.42 14.53
C ASN A 165 16.63 13.69 15.14
N GLY A 166 16.36 13.96 16.43
CA GLY A 166 15.27 13.32 17.17
C GLY A 166 13.87 13.69 16.66
N TRP A 167 13.74 14.64 15.73
CA TRP A 167 12.46 15.15 15.25
C TRP A 167 11.55 14.07 14.65
N PHE A 168 12.11 13.14 13.88
CA PHE A 168 11.34 12.01 13.35
C PHE A 168 10.82 11.07 14.44
N ILE A 169 11.55 10.94 15.55
CA ILE A 169 11.14 10.14 16.71
C ILE A 169 9.99 10.86 17.42
N VAL A 170 10.07 12.18 17.61
CA VAL A 170 8.98 12.98 18.19
C VAL A 170 7.71 12.84 17.35
N LEU A 171 7.80 13.04 16.03
CA LEU A 171 6.66 12.84 15.13
C LEU A 171 6.12 11.41 15.23
N PHE A 172 7.00 10.41 15.24
CA PHE A 172 6.59 9.02 15.36
C PHE A 172 5.78 8.78 16.64
N VAL A 173 6.27 9.23 17.80
CA VAL A 173 5.58 9.11 19.09
C VAL A 173 4.22 9.83 19.06
N VAL A 174 4.16 11.05 18.50
CA VAL A 174 2.92 11.80 18.36
C VAL A 174 1.89 11.03 17.52
N PHE A 175 2.29 10.51 16.36
CA PHE A 175 1.37 9.78 15.48
C PHE A 175 1.01 8.38 16.00
N VAL A 176 1.85 7.75 16.83
CA VAL A 176 1.46 6.56 17.62
C VAL A 176 0.38 6.94 18.64
N GLY A 177 0.54 8.07 19.35
CA GLY A 177 -0.49 8.59 20.24
C GLY A 177 -1.81 8.85 19.51
N LEU A 178 -1.76 9.54 18.36
CA LEU A 178 -2.94 9.85 17.55
C LEU A 178 -3.66 8.59 17.03
N THR A 179 -2.93 7.56 16.58
CA THR A 179 -3.56 6.31 16.14
C THR A 179 -4.19 5.56 17.31
N LEU A 180 -3.54 5.53 18.48
CA LEU A 180 -4.11 4.92 19.69
C LEU A 180 -5.38 5.67 20.12
N THR A 181 -5.33 7.01 20.16
CA THR A 181 -6.52 7.82 20.42
C THR A 181 -7.62 7.52 19.40
N TYR A 182 -7.32 7.48 18.11
CA TYR A 182 -8.29 7.17 17.06
C TYR A 182 -8.99 5.83 17.26
N ASN A 183 -8.24 4.78 17.65
CA ASN A 183 -8.80 3.43 17.81
C ASN A 183 -9.51 3.23 19.16
N LEU A 184 -9.05 3.89 20.23
CA LEU A 184 -9.60 3.75 21.57
C LEU A 184 -10.76 4.72 21.85
N SER A 185 -10.83 5.83 21.12
CA SER A 185 -11.93 6.79 21.28
C SER A 185 -13.14 6.39 20.45
N HIS A 186 -14.32 6.45 21.06
CA HIS A 186 -15.60 6.31 20.35
C HIS A 186 -15.96 7.62 19.64
N LEU A 187 -15.15 7.99 18.65
CA LEU A 187 -15.47 9.11 17.76
C LEU A 187 -16.77 8.77 17.00
N GLY A 188 -17.64 9.77 16.83
CA GLY A 188 -18.86 9.58 16.05
C GLY A 188 -18.57 9.12 14.61
N ASP A 189 -19.43 8.28 14.04
CA ASP A 189 -19.22 7.57 12.76
C ASP A 189 -18.67 8.43 11.62
N LYS A 190 -19.15 9.68 11.50
CA LYS A 190 -18.71 10.61 10.44
C LYS A 190 -17.23 10.97 10.59
N LEU A 191 -16.79 11.29 11.81
CA LEU A 191 -15.41 11.67 12.08
C LEU A 191 -14.47 10.47 11.93
N THR A 192 -14.89 9.30 12.41
CA THR A 192 -14.13 8.05 12.26
C THR A 192 -13.91 7.70 10.79
N LYS A 193 -14.96 7.82 9.96
CA LYS A 193 -14.87 7.63 8.51
C LYS A 193 -13.98 8.67 7.83
N LEU A 194 -14.09 9.95 8.21
CA LEU A 194 -13.25 11.00 7.64
C LEU A 194 -11.77 10.74 7.93
N LEU A 195 -11.43 10.52 9.21
CA LEU A 195 -10.05 10.29 9.65
C LEU A 195 -9.41 9.05 9.01
N ARG A 196 -10.21 7.99 8.76
CA ARG A 196 -9.74 6.76 8.10
C ARG A 196 -9.05 7.02 6.76
N TYR A 197 -9.52 8.02 6.00
CA TYR A 197 -8.98 8.38 4.68
C TYR A 197 -7.90 9.46 4.72
N THR A 198 -7.51 9.90 5.93
CA THR A 198 -6.40 10.83 6.14
C THR A 198 -5.10 10.10 6.46
N PHE A 199 -3.98 10.79 6.36
CA PHE A 199 -2.69 10.24 6.80
C PHE A 199 -2.61 10.01 8.31
N ILE A 200 -3.45 10.67 9.12
CA ILE A 200 -3.31 10.74 10.59
C ILE A 200 -3.21 9.37 11.27
N PRO A 201 -4.17 8.44 11.12
CA PRO A 201 -4.08 7.14 11.80
C PRO A 201 -2.96 6.24 11.26
N HIS A 202 -2.36 6.58 10.11
CA HIS A 202 -1.45 5.70 9.36
C HIS A 202 0.00 6.20 9.32
N PHE A 203 0.25 7.47 9.63
CA PHE A 203 1.53 8.13 9.35
C PHE A 203 2.69 7.56 10.16
N TYR A 204 2.43 7.00 11.35
CA TYR A 204 3.46 6.35 12.15
C TYR A 204 4.12 5.17 11.41
N LEU A 205 3.37 4.43 10.58
CA LEU A 205 3.90 3.33 9.75
C LEU A 205 4.86 3.86 8.69
N PHE A 206 4.47 4.93 8.01
CA PHE A 206 5.33 5.62 7.07
C PHE A 206 6.59 6.16 7.75
N LEU A 207 6.45 6.82 8.90
CA LEU A 207 7.57 7.33 9.69
C LEU A 207 8.51 6.20 10.16
N THR A 208 7.99 5.02 10.50
CA THR A 208 8.80 3.85 10.85
C THR A 208 9.75 3.50 9.71
N GLY A 209 9.25 3.43 8.47
CA GLY A 209 10.06 3.22 7.28
C GLY A 209 11.10 4.32 7.06
N VAL A 210 10.72 5.59 7.24
CA VAL A 210 11.63 6.74 7.15
C VAL A 210 12.77 6.62 8.17
N ILE A 211 12.44 6.35 9.43
CA ILE A 211 13.40 6.20 10.52
C ILE A 211 14.36 5.05 10.22
N PHE A 212 13.84 3.89 9.78
CA PHE A 212 14.65 2.71 9.46
C PHE A 212 15.65 2.99 8.34
N GLN A 213 15.23 3.75 7.34
CA GLN A 213 16.10 4.16 6.24
C GLN A 213 17.20 5.13 6.70
N ARG A 214 16.85 6.15 7.50
CA ARG A 214 17.79 7.18 7.94
C ARG A 214 18.79 6.66 8.96
N LEU A 215 18.35 5.77 9.86
CA LEU A 215 19.21 5.03 10.78
C LEU A 215 20.05 3.94 10.10
N ARG A 216 19.79 3.66 8.82
CA ARG A 216 20.46 2.60 8.04
C ARG A 216 20.39 1.25 8.75
N ILE A 217 19.24 0.93 9.34
CA ILE A 217 19.04 -0.31 10.12
C ILE A 217 19.35 -1.57 9.29
N TYR A 218 19.23 -1.49 7.96
CA TYR A 218 19.57 -2.56 7.03
C TYR A 218 21.03 -3.05 7.13
N SER A 219 21.98 -2.21 7.55
CA SER A 219 23.39 -2.61 7.72
C SER A 219 23.67 -3.26 9.08
N SER A 220 22.66 -3.37 9.95
CA SER A 220 22.80 -4.04 11.25
C SER A 220 22.96 -5.54 11.08
N LYS A 221 23.89 -6.12 11.87
CA LYS A 221 24.10 -7.59 11.95
C LYS A 221 22.87 -8.35 12.42
N PHE A 222 21.96 -7.67 13.12
CA PHE A 222 20.70 -8.25 13.61
C PHE A 222 19.61 -8.31 12.52
N ILE A 223 19.81 -7.65 11.38
CA ILE A 223 18.78 -7.48 10.34
C ILE A 223 19.20 -8.17 9.05
N TYR A 224 20.42 -7.93 8.59
CA TYR A 224 20.93 -8.45 7.32
C TYR A 224 21.03 -9.99 7.35
N GLY A 225 20.32 -10.67 6.44
CA GLY A 225 20.32 -12.13 6.37
C GLY A 225 19.66 -12.85 7.55
N LYS A 226 18.84 -12.15 8.34
CA LYS A 226 18.22 -12.67 9.58
C LYS A 226 16.70 -12.83 9.50
N ALA A 227 16.12 -13.05 8.31
CA ALA A 227 14.66 -13.12 8.16
C ALA A 227 13.99 -14.08 9.16
N LEU A 228 14.50 -15.31 9.31
CA LEU A 228 13.93 -16.29 10.25
C LEU A 228 14.00 -15.85 11.72
N TYR A 229 15.05 -15.10 12.10
CA TYR A 229 15.19 -14.56 13.45
C TYR A 229 14.05 -13.60 13.82
N TRP A 230 13.51 -12.88 12.83
CA TRP A 230 12.40 -11.96 13.05
C TRP A 230 11.04 -12.61 12.76
N ILE A 231 10.91 -13.43 11.71
CA ILE A 231 9.64 -14.08 11.33
C ILE A 231 9.12 -14.99 12.44
N VAL A 232 9.96 -15.85 13.02
CA VAL A 232 9.51 -16.82 14.03
C VAL A 232 8.88 -16.15 15.26
N PRO A 233 9.56 -15.22 15.95
CA PRO A 233 8.95 -14.56 17.11
C PRO A 233 7.81 -13.61 16.71
N TYR A 234 7.85 -13.02 15.50
CA TYR A 234 6.74 -12.21 14.99
C TYR A 234 5.46 -13.03 14.81
N VAL A 235 5.56 -14.21 14.19
CA VAL A 235 4.43 -15.12 13.99
C VAL A 235 3.93 -15.65 15.32
N ALA A 236 4.84 -16.05 16.22
CA ALA A 236 4.46 -16.50 17.56
C ALA A 236 3.70 -15.41 18.34
N PHE A 237 4.24 -14.18 18.35
CA PHE A 237 3.58 -13.03 18.96
C PHE A 237 2.20 -12.79 18.34
N SER A 238 2.13 -12.72 17.01
CA SER A 238 0.89 -12.39 16.30
C SER A 238 -0.19 -13.44 16.54
N MET A 239 0.16 -14.73 16.52
CA MET A 239 -0.80 -15.82 16.74
C MET A 239 -1.29 -15.91 18.19
N PHE A 240 -0.39 -15.70 19.15
CA PHE A 240 -0.71 -15.82 20.58
C PHE A 240 -1.50 -14.62 21.10
N PHE A 241 -1.13 -13.41 20.69
CA PHE A 241 -1.74 -12.17 21.19
C PHE A 241 -2.89 -11.64 20.33
N PHE A 242 -3.23 -12.29 19.22
CA PHE A 242 -4.30 -11.83 18.30
C PHE A 242 -5.61 -11.46 19.01
N ASP A 243 -6.04 -12.31 19.95
CA ASP A 243 -7.23 -12.06 20.80
C ASP A 243 -6.84 -11.83 22.28
N GLY A 244 -5.54 -11.79 22.57
CA GLY A 244 -5.01 -11.76 23.93
C GLY A 244 -4.87 -10.36 24.51
N ILE A 245 -4.89 -9.33 23.67
CA ILE A 245 -4.85 -7.92 24.05
C ILE A 245 -5.83 -7.12 23.18
N ASP A 246 -6.21 -5.94 23.66
CA ASP A 246 -7.09 -5.04 22.93
C ASP A 246 -6.53 -4.68 21.54
N ALA A 247 -7.39 -4.69 20.52
CA ALA A 247 -7.02 -4.60 19.11
C ALA A 247 -6.26 -3.30 18.77
N ALA A 248 -6.54 -2.19 19.46
CA ALA A 248 -5.85 -0.92 19.23
C ALA A 248 -4.36 -1.04 19.58
N TYR A 249 -4.06 -1.68 20.72
CA TYR A 249 -2.67 -1.91 21.13
C TYR A 249 -2.03 -3.04 20.33
N PHE A 250 -2.77 -4.12 20.06
CA PHE A 250 -2.29 -5.24 19.26
C PHE A 250 -1.76 -4.78 17.90
N THR A 251 -2.58 -4.05 17.15
CA THR A 251 -2.24 -3.63 15.78
C THR A 251 -1.02 -2.73 15.74
N VAL A 252 -0.89 -1.77 16.67
CA VAL A 252 0.30 -0.91 16.75
C VAL A 252 1.56 -1.74 17.04
N ILE A 253 1.54 -2.61 18.05
CA ILE A 253 2.70 -3.43 18.41
C ILE A 253 3.05 -4.41 17.27
N GLN A 254 2.02 -5.07 16.72
CA GLN A 254 2.17 -6.01 15.61
C GLN A 254 2.81 -5.32 14.41
N TYR A 255 2.35 -4.13 14.01
CA TYR A 255 2.86 -3.47 12.81
C TYR A 255 4.28 -2.93 12.99
N LEU A 256 4.65 -2.52 14.21
CA LEU A 256 6.04 -2.15 14.51
C LEU A 256 6.97 -3.38 14.46
N PHE A 257 6.53 -4.52 14.99
CA PHE A 257 7.27 -5.78 14.91
C PHE A 257 7.36 -6.29 13.45
N LEU A 258 6.26 -6.16 12.70
CA LEU A 258 6.20 -6.43 11.28
C LEU A 258 7.21 -5.57 10.52
N ALA A 259 7.36 -4.28 10.84
CA ALA A 259 8.33 -3.42 10.17
C ALA A 259 9.77 -3.96 10.27
N PHE A 260 10.20 -4.43 11.45
CA PHE A 260 11.51 -5.07 11.62
C PHE A 260 11.63 -6.36 10.81
N THR A 261 10.57 -7.18 10.84
CA THR A 261 10.49 -8.43 10.07
C THR A 261 10.60 -8.17 8.57
N LEU A 262 9.86 -7.20 8.03
CA LEU A 262 9.90 -6.79 6.63
C LEU A 262 11.28 -6.30 6.21
N LEU A 263 11.93 -5.48 7.05
CA LEU A 263 13.26 -4.98 6.74
C LEU A 263 14.27 -6.14 6.69
N SER A 264 14.20 -7.08 7.64
CA SER A 264 15.07 -8.25 7.62
C SER A 264 14.80 -9.17 6.43
N MET A 265 13.54 -9.37 6.05
CA MET A 265 13.16 -10.11 4.83
C MET A 265 13.67 -9.43 3.57
N ALA A 266 13.56 -8.10 3.48
CA ALA A 266 14.02 -7.34 2.32
C ALA A 266 15.52 -7.51 2.07
N TYR A 267 16.31 -7.65 3.14
CA TYR A 267 17.77 -7.79 3.08
C TYR A 267 18.27 -9.23 3.33
N THR A 268 17.38 -10.22 3.34
CA THR A 268 17.75 -11.65 3.34
C THR A 268 17.62 -12.21 1.94
N LEU A 269 18.67 -12.85 1.43
CA LEU A 269 18.76 -13.28 0.02
C LEU A 269 18.39 -12.13 -0.95
N PRO A 270 19.09 -10.99 -0.90
CA PRO A 270 18.60 -9.72 -1.44
C PRO A 270 18.51 -9.66 -2.98
N ASN A 271 18.97 -10.70 -3.69
CA ASN A 271 18.85 -10.84 -5.15
C ASN A 271 17.60 -11.64 -5.59
N LEU A 272 16.75 -12.09 -4.66
CA LEU A 272 15.62 -12.97 -4.97
C LEU A 272 14.58 -12.27 -5.82
N ALA A 273 14.23 -11.02 -5.50
CA ALA A 273 13.29 -10.23 -6.28
C ALA A 273 13.79 -10.00 -7.72
N ASP A 274 15.08 -9.69 -7.89
CA ASP A 274 15.67 -9.53 -9.23
C ASP A 274 15.61 -10.82 -10.05
N LYS A 275 15.84 -11.99 -9.42
CA LYS A 275 15.75 -13.30 -10.09
C LYS A 275 14.33 -13.66 -10.50
N LEU A 276 13.35 -13.43 -9.63
CA LEU A 276 11.96 -13.83 -9.84
C LEU A 276 11.19 -12.84 -10.71
N LEU A 277 11.34 -11.54 -10.43
CA LEU A 277 10.53 -10.48 -11.06
C LEU A 277 11.25 -9.80 -12.24
N ARG A 278 12.56 -10.00 -12.37
CA ARG A 278 13.39 -9.41 -13.45
C ARG A 278 13.19 -7.89 -13.56
N LYS A 279 13.18 -7.21 -12.40
CA LYS A 279 12.94 -5.75 -12.25
C LYS A 279 11.57 -5.25 -12.73
N ASN A 280 10.58 -6.13 -12.93
CA ASN A 280 9.20 -5.72 -13.19
C ASN A 280 8.43 -5.55 -11.88
N ASP A 281 7.61 -4.51 -11.79
CA ASP A 281 6.83 -4.18 -10.59
C ASP A 281 5.33 -4.10 -10.94
N ILE A 282 4.68 -5.26 -10.99
CA ILE A 282 3.23 -5.37 -11.26
C ILE A 282 2.37 -5.23 -9.99
N SER A 283 2.98 -4.98 -8.81
CA SER A 283 2.25 -5.00 -7.53
C SER A 283 1.17 -3.94 -7.46
N TYR A 284 1.40 -2.77 -8.08
CA TYR A 284 0.42 -1.68 -8.14
C TYR A 284 -0.80 -2.05 -8.97
N GLY A 285 -0.60 -2.60 -10.17
CA GLY A 285 -1.68 -3.15 -10.99
C GLY A 285 -2.47 -4.21 -10.23
N ILE A 286 -1.79 -5.17 -9.58
CA ILE A 286 -2.46 -6.21 -8.80
C ILE A 286 -3.34 -5.60 -7.70
N TYR A 287 -2.83 -4.56 -7.03
CA TYR A 287 -3.54 -3.86 -5.97
C TYR A 287 -4.77 -3.07 -6.48
N ILE A 288 -4.73 -2.42 -7.64
CA ILE A 288 -5.87 -1.60 -8.09
C ILE A 288 -6.91 -2.39 -8.90
N TYR A 289 -6.51 -3.39 -9.68
CA TYR A 289 -7.44 -4.08 -10.58
C TYR A 289 -8.30 -5.15 -9.89
N HIS A 290 -7.84 -5.78 -8.80
CA HIS A 290 -8.64 -6.82 -8.14
C HIS A 290 -9.97 -6.30 -7.60
N GLY A 291 -9.99 -5.07 -7.05
CA GLY A 291 -11.19 -4.48 -6.49
C GLY A 291 -12.28 -4.29 -7.55
N MET A 292 -11.88 -3.85 -8.76
CA MET A 292 -12.78 -3.74 -9.91
C MET A 292 -13.32 -5.11 -10.35
N ILE A 293 -12.47 -6.15 -10.40
CA ILE A 293 -12.90 -7.52 -10.76
C ILE A 293 -13.93 -8.04 -9.76
N ILE A 294 -13.69 -7.87 -8.45
CA ILE A 294 -14.64 -8.24 -7.40
C ILE A 294 -15.97 -7.51 -7.60
N THR A 295 -15.95 -6.21 -7.87
CA THR A 295 -17.16 -5.42 -8.14
C THR A 295 -17.97 -5.99 -9.31
N VAL A 296 -17.30 -6.35 -10.42
CA VAL A 296 -17.97 -6.97 -11.59
C VAL A 296 -18.62 -8.30 -11.21
N VAL A 297 -17.92 -9.14 -10.45
CA VAL A 297 -18.43 -10.44 -9.99
C VAL A 297 -19.68 -10.27 -9.12
N VAL A 298 -19.68 -9.28 -8.23
CA VAL A 298 -20.82 -8.97 -7.37
C VAL A 298 -21.99 -8.43 -8.21
N GLU A 299 -21.74 -7.47 -9.09
CA GLU A 299 -22.76 -6.81 -9.90
C GLU A 299 -23.46 -7.79 -10.85
N LEU A 300 -22.68 -8.66 -11.51
CA LEU A 300 -23.19 -9.68 -12.42
C LEU A 300 -23.72 -10.93 -11.70
N LYS A 301 -23.76 -10.93 -10.35
CA LYS A 301 -24.23 -12.04 -9.51
C LYS A 301 -23.49 -13.36 -9.79
N LEU A 302 -22.20 -13.27 -10.10
CA LEU A 302 -21.34 -14.41 -10.46
C LEU A 302 -20.66 -15.06 -9.24
N VAL A 303 -20.88 -14.55 -8.03
CA VAL A 303 -20.24 -15.03 -6.79
C VAL A 303 -20.27 -16.57 -6.63
N PRO A 304 -21.37 -17.29 -6.90
CA PRO A 304 -21.40 -18.76 -6.75
C PRO A 304 -20.48 -19.53 -7.71
N TYR A 305 -20.12 -18.93 -8.85
CA TYR A 305 -19.29 -19.53 -9.89
C TYR A 305 -17.86 -19.00 -9.89
N PHE A 306 -17.58 -18.02 -9.03
CA PHE A 306 -16.31 -17.33 -8.98
C PHE A 306 -15.49 -17.83 -7.78
N ASN A 307 -14.18 -18.00 -7.99
CA ASN A 307 -13.28 -18.44 -6.95
C ASN A 307 -11.99 -17.62 -6.97
N LEU A 308 -11.18 -17.83 -5.93
CA LEU A 308 -9.95 -17.08 -5.74
C LEU A 308 -8.93 -17.29 -6.88
N VAL A 309 -8.91 -18.46 -7.52
CA VAL A 309 -8.01 -18.72 -8.65
C VAL A 309 -8.36 -17.82 -9.83
N TYR A 310 -9.65 -17.69 -10.16
CA TYR A 310 -10.11 -16.78 -11.21
C TYR A 310 -9.79 -15.32 -10.87
N LEU A 311 -9.94 -14.92 -9.61
CA LEU A 311 -9.57 -13.58 -9.17
C LEU A 311 -8.08 -13.30 -9.35
N ILE A 312 -7.21 -14.21 -8.91
CA ILE A 312 -5.76 -14.06 -9.02
C ILE A 312 -5.34 -14.02 -10.49
N LEU A 313 -5.80 -14.98 -11.31
CA LEU A 313 -5.44 -15.04 -12.72
C LEU A 313 -5.92 -13.79 -13.49
N GLY A 314 -7.17 -13.39 -13.29
CA GLY A 314 -7.73 -12.18 -13.90
C GLY A 314 -6.96 -10.93 -13.46
N THR A 315 -6.66 -10.81 -12.17
CA THR A 315 -5.90 -9.66 -11.63
C THR A 315 -4.48 -9.62 -12.19
N VAL A 316 -3.76 -10.74 -12.21
CA VAL A 316 -2.38 -10.81 -12.72
C VAL A 316 -2.35 -10.48 -14.22
N LEU A 317 -3.32 -10.96 -15.00
CA LEU A 317 -3.43 -10.62 -16.41
C LEU A 317 -3.60 -9.11 -16.61
N MET A 318 -4.58 -8.50 -15.93
CA MET A 318 -4.87 -7.07 -16.06
C MET A 318 -3.72 -6.20 -15.57
N ALA A 319 -3.10 -6.58 -14.45
CA ALA A 319 -1.92 -5.92 -13.92
C ALA A 319 -0.73 -6.00 -14.87
N THR A 320 -0.51 -7.15 -15.52
CA THR A 320 0.58 -7.34 -16.48
C THR A 320 0.36 -6.51 -17.74
N LEU A 321 -0.87 -6.51 -18.28
CA LEU A 321 -1.23 -5.67 -19.43
C LEU A 321 -1.04 -4.19 -19.09
N SER A 322 -1.53 -3.75 -17.94
CA SER A 322 -1.35 -2.38 -17.47
C SER A 322 0.13 -2.03 -17.28
N TRP A 323 0.93 -2.94 -16.71
CA TRP A 323 2.36 -2.74 -16.56
C TRP A 323 3.05 -2.53 -17.91
N LEU A 324 2.81 -3.41 -18.88
CA LEU A 324 3.48 -3.38 -20.18
C LEU A 324 3.08 -2.15 -21.01
N PHE A 325 1.79 -1.83 -21.07
CA PHE A 325 1.26 -0.83 -21.99
C PHE A 325 1.08 0.55 -21.35
N ILE A 326 0.93 0.64 -20.03
CA ILE A 326 0.57 1.88 -19.33
C ILE A 326 1.65 2.28 -18.31
N GLU A 327 1.97 1.45 -17.32
CA GLU A 327 2.84 1.89 -16.23
C GLU A 327 4.32 1.98 -16.65
N LYS A 328 4.87 0.90 -17.23
CA LYS A 328 6.29 0.80 -17.59
C LYS A 328 6.76 1.94 -18.52
N PRO A 329 6.04 2.32 -19.59
CA PRO A 329 6.44 3.43 -20.46
C PRO A 329 6.58 4.78 -19.74
N PHE A 330 5.73 5.04 -18.73
CA PHE A 330 5.77 6.28 -17.96
C PHE A 330 6.83 6.25 -16.87
N ILE A 331 7.00 5.10 -16.21
CA ILE A 331 8.02 4.90 -15.18
C ILE A 331 9.44 5.04 -15.76
N LYS A 332 9.66 4.60 -17.00
CA LYS A 332 10.93 4.80 -17.72
C LYS A 332 11.32 6.27 -17.89
N ARG A 333 10.36 7.20 -17.83
CA ARG A 333 10.60 8.65 -17.96
C ARG A 333 11.01 9.32 -16.65
N LYS A 334 11.07 8.59 -15.53
CA LYS A 334 11.47 9.13 -14.22
C LYS A 334 12.93 9.61 -14.26
N ALA A 335 13.21 10.70 -13.56
CA ALA A 335 14.56 11.25 -13.43
C ALA A 335 15.19 10.86 -12.09
N ARG A 336 16.49 10.51 -12.04
CA ARG A 336 17.23 10.24 -10.79
C ARG A 336 16.59 9.14 -9.91
N THR A 337 16.34 7.96 -10.47
CA THR A 337 15.72 6.82 -9.76
C THR A 337 16.73 5.94 -9.03
N ILE A 338 16.22 5.11 -8.10
CA ILE A 338 17.02 4.11 -7.36
C ILE A 338 17.41 2.96 -8.27
N HIS A 339 16.42 2.47 -9.02
CA HIS A 339 16.50 1.45 -10.06
C HIS A 339 16.02 2.07 -11.37
N ALA A 340 16.79 1.90 -12.44
CA ALA A 340 16.31 2.17 -13.79
C ALA A 340 15.49 0.95 -14.25
N VAL A 341 14.31 1.19 -14.81
CA VAL A 341 13.50 0.13 -15.44
C VAL A 341 14.01 -0.04 -16.87
N GLU A 342 14.51 -1.23 -17.19
CA GLU A 342 15.06 -1.58 -18.51
C GLU A 342 13.98 -1.80 -19.58
#